data_AF-A0A937HG38-F1
#
_entry.id   AF-A0A937HG38-F1
#
_cell.length_a   1.000
_cell.length_b   1.000
_cell.length_c   1.000
_cell.angle_alpha   90.00
_cell.angle_beta   90.00
_cell.angle_gamma   90.00
#
_symmetry.space_group_name_H-M   'P 1'
#
loop_
_entity.id
_entity.type
_entity.pdbx_description
1 polymer ?
#
loop_
_entity_poly.entity_id
_entity_poly.type
_entity_poly.pdbx_seq_one_letter_code
_entity_poly.pdbx_strand_id
1 'polypeptide(L)'
;MNYIRLSLRSITELNGFVSLAHQHFARVKAKLAYNPLGLSFPDFATDKIGLTVCIHGEQTYLAHFLEDPFLSQFVHRNQIAFKFISIHDSPEVRWIAFKRNRSLERGSPKQVMKRLEGSPYQHAEAR
;
A
#
# COMPACT_ATOMS: atom_id res chain seq x y z
N MET A 1 9.14 11.61 13.38
CA MET A 1 8.98 10.49 12.42
C MET A 1 9.43 10.95 11.03
N ASN A 2 10.21 10.15 10.32
CA ASN A 2 10.64 10.49 8.95
C ASN A 2 9.65 9.94 7.92
N TYR A 3 9.50 10.63 6.80
CA TYR A 3 8.74 10.14 5.67
C TYR A 3 9.32 10.60 4.33
N ILE A 4 9.05 9.78 3.31
CA ILE A 4 9.32 10.11 1.92
C ILE A 4 8.00 10.57 1.32
N ARG A 5 7.96 11.80 0.81
CA ARG A 5 6.85 12.35 0.04
C ARG A 5 7.12 12.23 -1.45
N LEU A 6 6.09 11.90 -2.20
CA LEU A 6 6.12 11.82 -3.64
C LEU A 6 4.78 12.29 -4.22
N SER A 7 4.88 12.99 -5.34
CA SER A 7 3.73 13.56 -6.05
C SER A 7 3.65 12.91 -7.42
N LEU A 8 2.50 12.30 -7.68
CA LEU A 8 2.20 11.57 -8.90
C LEU A 8 1.36 12.47 -9.82
N ARG A 9 1.35 12.16 -11.11
CA ARG A 9 0.67 12.97 -12.13
C ARG A 9 -0.67 12.38 -12.55
N SER A 10 -0.92 11.11 -12.25
CA SER A 10 -2.17 10.44 -12.62
C SER A 10 -2.56 9.34 -11.63
N ILE A 11 -3.83 8.94 -11.70
CA ILE A 11 -4.35 7.80 -10.93
C ILE A 11 -3.69 6.48 -11.34
N THR A 12 -3.27 6.36 -12.60
CA THR A 12 -2.54 5.19 -13.10
C THR A 12 -1.17 5.09 -12.44
N GLU A 13 -0.46 6.21 -12.32
CA GLU A 13 0.81 6.26 -11.59
C GLU A 13 0.61 5.94 -10.11
N LEU A 14 -0.47 6.45 -9.49
CA LEU A 14 -0.81 6.11 -8.10
C LEU A 14 -1.04 4.62 -7.90
N ASN A 15 -1.87 4.00 -8.74
CA ASN A 15 -2.16 2.57 -8.64
C ASN A 15 -0.89 1.73 -8.85
N GLY A 16 -0.05 2.12 -9.81
CA GLY A 16 1.24 1.48 -10.06
C GLY A 16 2.17 1.57 -8.84
N PHE A 17 2.33 2.78 -8.30
CA PHE A 17 3.16 3.03 -7.13
C PHE A 17 2.68 2.25 -5.89
N VAL A 18 1.38 2.34 -5.57
CA VAL A 18 0.78 1.64 -4.41
C VAL A 18 0.93 0.13 -4.54
N SER A 19 0.82 -0.42 -5.75
CA SER A 19 1.02 -1.86 -6.00
C SER A 19 2.47 -2.28 -5.74
N LEU A 20 3.45 -1.50 -6.21
CA LEU A 20 4.87 -1.78 -5.97
C LEU A 20 5.24 -1.63 -4.48
N ALA A 21 4.75 -0.57 -3.83
CA ALA A 21 4.93 -0.37 -2.40
C ALA A 21 4.33 -1.53 -1.59
N HIS A 22 3.14 -2.01 -1.97
CA HIS A 22 2.51 -3.16 -1.34
C HIS A 22 3.36 -4.44 -1.46
N GLN A 23 3.92 -4.70 -2.65
CA GLN A 23 4.81 -5.84 -2.86
C GLN A 23 6.09 -5.72 -2.01
N HIS A 24 6.67 -4.52 -1.92
CA HIS A 24 7.82 -4.28 -1.04
C HIS A 24 7.47 -4.54 0.43
N PHE A 25 6.36 -4.00 0.92
CA PHE A 25 5.90 -4.18 2.30
C PHE A 25 5.65 -5.67 2.61
N ALA A 26 5.09 -6.42 1.66
CA ALA A 26 4.90 -7.86 1.79
C ALA A 26 6.24 -8.62 1.89
N ARG A 27 7.25 -8.24 1.08
CA ARG A 27 8.60 -8.81 1.15
C ARG A 27 9.28 -8.51 2.50
N VAL A 28 9.18 -7.26 2.98
CA VAL A 28 9.74 -6.86 4.28
C VAL A 28 9.06 -7.63 5.41
N LYS A 29 7.72 -7.71 5.40
CA LYS A 29 6.96 -8.48 6.40
C LYS A 29 7.33 -9.96 6.41
N ALA A 30 7.55 -10.57 5.25
CA ALA A 30 7.96 -11.97 5.17
C ALA A 30 9.34 -12.20 5.80
N LYS A 31 10.25 -11.22 5.72
CA LYS A 31 11.60 -11.31 6.31
C LYS A 31 11.63 -11.01 7.81
N LEU A 32 10.84 -10.03 8.26
CA LEU A 32 10.92 -9.49 9.64
C LEU A 32 9.77 -9.95 10.55
N ALA A 33 8.78 -10.69 10.04
CA ALA A 33 7.52 -11.03 10.71
C ALA A 33 6.59 -9.83 11.05
N TYR A 34 7.04 -8.59 10.86
CA TYR A 34 6.23 -7.36 10.94
C TYR A 34 6.61 -6.38 9.81
N ASN A 35 5.78 -5.36 9.57
CA ASN A 35 6.07 -4.31 8.58
C ASN A 35 6.40 -2.99 9.32
N PRO A 36 7.65 -2.48 9.26
CA PRO A 36 8.05 -1.22 9.87
C PRO A 36 7.66 0.01 9.05
N LEU A 37 7.14 -0.19 7.84
CA LEU A 37 6.74 0.88 6.93
C LEU A 37 5.23 1.08 6.95
N GLY A 38 4.80 2.32 6.75
CA GLY A 38 3.40 2.63 6.47
C GLY A 38 3.22 3.60 5.32
N LEU A 39 1.96 3.78 4.94
CA LEU A 39 1.51 4.52 3.78
C LEU A 39 0.44 5.52 4.20
N SER A 40 0.56 6.76 3.75
CA SER A 40 -0.46 7.79 3.95
C SER A 40 -0.72 8.61 2.70
N PHE A 41 -1.92 9.19 2.65
CA PHE A 41 -2.44 10.00 1.55
C PHE A 41 -2.76 11.40 2.10
N PRO A 42 -1.80 12.34 2.08
CA PRO A 42 -1.98 13.65 2.72
C PRO A 42 -3.05 14.52 2.06
N ASP A 43 -3.33 14.28 0.78
CA ASP A 43 -4.35 15.00 0.02
C ASP A 43 -5.72 14.29 0.05
N PHE A 44 -5.91 13.33 0.96
CA PHE A 44 -7.15 12.58 1.08
C PHE A 44 -8.30 13.50 1.53
N ALA A 45 -9.33 13.55 0.69
CA ALA A 45 -10.63 14.16 0.95
C ALA A 45 -11.73 13.11 0.80
N THR A 46 -12.94 13.43 1.26
CA THR A 46 -14.09 12.49 1.33
C THR A 46 -14.36 11.72 0.04
N ASP A 47 -14.12 12.33 -1.13
CA ASP A 47 -14.38 11.77 -2.46
C ASP A 47 -13.11 11.50 -3.29
N LYS A 48 -11.92 11.92 -2.82
CA LYS A 48 -10.69 11.90 -3.61
C LYS A 48 -9.48 11.55 -2.76
N ILE A 49 -8.69 10.58 -3.19
CA ILE A 49 -7.46 10.18 -2.49
C ILE A 49 -6.27 11.14 -2.71
N GLY A 50 -6.35 11.98 -3.76
CA GLY A 50 -5.27 12.84 -4.21
C GLY A 50 -4.15 12.08 -4.93
N LEU A 51 -3.09 12.80 -5.30
CA LEU A 51 -1.95 12.23 -6.03
C LEU A 51 -0.63 12.34 -5.26
N THR A 52 -0.65 12.88 -4.04
CA THR A 52 0.49 12.80 -3.14
C THR A 52 0.38 11.54 -2.29
N VAL A 53 1.50 10.85 -2.13
CA VAL A 53 1.64 9.71 -1.23
C VAL A 53 2.87 9.90 -0.36
N CYS A 54 2.78 9.42 0.87
CA CYS A 54 3.87 9.41 1.82
C CYS A 54 4.17 7.99 2.31
N ILE A 55 5.45 7.64 2.38
CA ILE A 55 5.94 6.42 3.00
C ILE A 55 6.63 6.81 4.30
N HIS A 56 6.19 6.25 5.42
CA HIS A 56 6.73 6.56 6.74
C HIS A 56 7.36 5.34 7.40
N GLY A 57 8.39 5.56 8.20
CA GLY A 57 9.13 4.52 8.91
C GLY A 57 10.43 5.04 9.50
N GLU A 58 11.21 4.14 10.09
CA GLU A 58 12.58 4.47 10.51
C GLU A 58 13.48 4.68 9.28
N GLN A 59 14.53 5.48 9.45
CA GLN A 59 15.40 5.91 8.35
C GLN A 59 16.06 4.73 7.60
N THR A 60 16.44 3.67 8.31
CA THR A 60 17.01 2.44 7.73
C THR A 60 16.03 1.75 6.78
N TYR A 61 14.77 1.59 7.18
CA TYR A 61 13.74 0.98 6.33
C TYR A 61 13.32 1.88 5.16
N LEU A 62 13.33 3.20 5.35
CA LEU A 62 13.10 4.15 4.26
C LEU A 62 14.23 4.10 3.23
N ALA A 63 15.49 3.94 3.66
CA ALA A 63 16.62 3.75 2.75
C ALA A 63 16.45 2.46 1.92
N HIS A 64 16.13 1.34 2.57
CA HIS A 64 15.86 0.08 1.86
C HIS A 64 14.66 0.16 0.91
N PHE A 65 13.64 0.96 1.22
CA PHE A 65 12.52 1.21 0.33
C PHE A 65 12.97 1.91 -0.96
N LEU A 66 13.87 2.89 -0.86
CA LEU A 66 14.42 3.63 -2.01
C LEU A 66 15.36 2.77 -2.87
N GLU A 67 16.01 1.78 -2.27
CA GLU A 67 16.89 0.82 -2.95
C GLU A 67 16.14 -0.28 -3.71
N ASP A 68 14.80 -0.36 -3.59
CA ASP A 68 14.03 -1.38 -4.28
C ASP A 68 14.10 -1.16 -5.81
N PRO A 69 14.59 -2.15 -6.58
CA PRO A 69 14.89 -1.96 -7.99
C PRO A 69 13.63 -1.69 -8.82
N PHE A 70 12.49 -2.27 -8.45
CA PHE A 70 11.23 -2.06 -9.17
C PHE A 70 10.67 -0.68 -8.90
N LEU A 71 10.79 -0.19 -7.66
CA LEU A 71 10.41 1.17 -7.31
C LEU A 71 11.32 2.19 -7.98
N SER A 72 12.63 1.98 -7.94
CA SER A 72 13.61 2.85 -8.59
C SER A 72 13.35 2.97 -10.10
N GLN A 73 13.12 1.83 -10.78
CA GLN A 73 12.77 1.83 -12.20
C GLN A 73 11.46 2.57 -12.48
N PHE A 74 10.43 2.35 -11.65
CA PHE A 74 9.14 3.04 -11.80
C PHE A 74 9.28 4.55 -11.65
N VAL A 75 10.01 4.99 -10.65
CA VAL A 75 10.25 6.41 -10.34
C VAL A 75 11.03 7.08 -11.47
N HIS A 76 12.10 6.44 -11.94
CA HIS A 76 12.90 6.93 -13.05
C HIS A 76 12.08 7.05 -14.34
N ARG A 77 11.34 5.99 -14.71
CA ARG A 77 10.51 5.96 -15.93
C ARG A 77 9.44 7.05 -15.91
N ASN A 78 8.85 7.32 -14.75
CA ASN A 78 7.80 8.30 -14.61
C ASN A 78 8.31 9.68 -14.17
N GLN A 79 9.64 9.89 -14.10
CA GLN A 79 10.25 11.16 -13.67
C GLN A 79 9.68 11.67 -12.33
N ILE A 80 9.41 10.76 -11.39
CA ILE A 80 8.88 11.09 -10.07
C ILE A 80 10.05 11.50 -9.17
N ALA A 81 9.89 12.58 -8.41
CA ALA A 81 10.90 13.00 -7.43
C ALA A 81 10.49 12.58 -6.02
N PHE A 82 11.45 12.02 -5.28
CA PHE A 82 11.32 11.79 -3.85
C PHE A 82 11.71 13.05 -3.07
N LYS A 83 10.90 13.43 -2.08
CA LYS A 83 11.23 14.46 -1.10
C LYS A 83 11.31 13.81 0.28
N PHE A 84 12.50 13.82 0.87
CA PHE A 84 12.67 13.36 2.24
C PHE A 84 12.24 14.48 3.21
N ILE A 85 11.37 14.16 4.15
CA ILE A 85 10.85 15.13 5.12
C ILE A 85 10.88 14.49 6.51
N SER A 86 11.41 15.24 7.47
CA SER A 86 11.40 14.88 8.88
C SER A 86 10.24 15.60 9.57
N ILE A 87 9.28 14.87 10.14
CA ILE A 87 8.27 15.44 11.04
C ILE A 87 8.86 15.43 12.44
N HIS A 88 9.00 16.62 13.01
CA HIS A 88 9.10 16.81 14.45
C HIS A 88 7.67 16.97 15.00
N ASP A 89 7.42 16.50 16.22
CA ASP A 89 6.09 16.52 16.85
C ASP A 89 5.50 17.94 16.80
N SER A 90 4.64 18.17 15.80
CA SER A 90 3.93 19.42 15.60
C SER A 90 2.47 19.18 15.95
N PRO A 91 1.83 20.07 16.73
CA PRO A 91 0.43 19.95 17.10
C PRO A 91 -0.52 19.99 15.88
N GLU A 92 -0.03 20.38 14.71
CA GLU A 92 -0.79 20.44 13.46
C GLU A 92 -0.92 19.08 12.74
N VAL A 93 -0.17 18.06 13.18
CA VAL A 93 -0.17 16.74 12.55
C VAL A 93 -1.43 15.95 12.95
N ARG A 94 -2.24 15.59 11.96
CA ARG A 94 -3.41 14.72 12.13
C ARG A 94 -3.03 13.26 11.86
N TRP A 95 -3.28 12.40 12.83
CA TRP A 95 -3.04 10.95 12.72
C TRP A 95 -4.29 10.24 12.19
N ILE A 96 -4.17 9.62 11.02
CA ILE A 96 -5.26 8.91 10.33
C ILE A 96 -4.82 7.48 10.06
N ALA A 97 -5.68 6.51 10.41
CA ALA A 97 -5.44 5.11 10.13
C ALA A 97 -6.22 4.67 8.88
N PHE A 98 -5.51 4.32 7.81
CA PHE A 98 -6.12 3.70 6.63
C PHE A 98 -6.25 2.19 6.82
N LYS A 99 -7.49 1.69 6.90
CA LYS A 99 -7.79 0.25 7.02
C LYS A 99 -8.43 -0.27 5.74
N ARG A 100 -7.80 -1.26 5.11
CA ARG A 100 -8.38 -1.96 3.95
C ARG A 100 -9.58 -2.79 4.39
N ASN A 101 -10.77 -2.46 3.87
CA ASN A 101 -11.97 -3.23 4.12
C ASN A 101 -12.14 -4.36 3.09
N ARG A 102 -11.70 -5.58 3.44
CA ARG A 102 -11.83 -6.76 2.56
C ARG A 102 -13.25 -7.31 2.44
N SER A 103 -14.21 -6.87 3.26
CA SER A 103 -15.59 -7.36 3.13
C SER A 103 -16.26 -6.85 1.85
N LEU A 104 -15.89 -5.64 1.41
CA LEU A 104 -16.35 -5.04 0.15
C LEU A 104 -15.86 -5.81 -1.10
N GLU A 105 -14.74 -6.53 -0.98
CA GLU A 105 -14.19 -7.34 -2.07
C GLU A 105 -14.98 -8.66 -2.27
N ARG A 106 -15.62 -9.17 -1.20
CA ARG A 106 -16.41 -10.42 -1.23
C ARG A 106 -17.76 -10.28 -1.94
N GLY A 107 -18.16 -9.05 -2.29
CA GLY A 107 -19.40 -8.76 -3.01
C GLY A 107 -19.33 -8.96 -4.53
N SER A 108 -18.18 -9.37 -5.09
CA SER A 108 -18.04 -9.64 -6.53
C SER A 108 -18.35 -11.12 -6.84
N PRO A 109 -19.50 -11.44 -7.47
CA PRO A 109 -20.04 -12.81 -7.53
C PRO A 109 -19.13 -13.84 -8.20
N LYS A 110 -18.27 -13.41 -9.13
CA LYS A 110 -17.49 -14.32 -10.00
C LYS A 110 -16.38 -15.10 -9.27
N GLN A 111 -15.81 -14.58 -8.18
CA GLN A 111 -14.74 -15.29 -7.44
C GLN A 111 -15.26 -16.23 -6.35
N VAL A 112 -16.48 -16.00 -5.84
CA VAL A 112 -17.11 -16.88 -4.84
C VAL A 112 -17.66 -18.15 -5.52
N MET A 113 -18.27 -18.02 -6.69
CA MET A 113 -18.77 -19.16 -7.49
C MET A 113 -17.65 -20.15 -7.83
N LYS A 114 -16.48 -19.64 -8.25
CA LYS A 114 -15.33 -20.49 -8.62
C LYS A 114 -14.71 -21.27 -7.45
N ARG A 115 -14.95 -20.85 -6.19
CA ARG A 115 -14.54 -21.60 -5.00
C ARG A 115 -15.57 -22.65 -4.58
N LEU A 116 -16.84 -22.43 -4.88
CA LEU A 116 -17.91 -23.40 -4.60
C LEU A 116 -17.89 -24.54 -5.64
N GLU A 117 -17.57 -24.26 -6.89
CA GLU A 117 -17.46 -25.27 -7.97
C GLU A 117 -16.20 -26.15 -7.86
N GLY A 118 -15.21 -25.77 -7.04
CA GLY A 118 -13.94 -26.50 -6.87
C GLY A 118 -13.74 -27.16 -5.52
N SER A 119 -14.76 -27.19 -4.64
CA SER A 119 -14.64 -27.79 -3.31
C SER A 119 -15.05 -29.26 -3.32
N PRO A 120 -14.18 -30.22 -2.94
CA PRO A 120 -14.48 -31.66 -2.95
C PRO A 120 -15.41 -32.13 -1.83
N TYR A 121 -16.07 -31.23 -1.10
CA TYR A 121 -17.04 -31.60 -0.06
C TYR A 121 -18.45 -31.67 -0.64
N GLN A 122 -18.69 -32.67 -1.48
CA GLN A 122 -20.03 -33.20 -1.74
C GLN A 122 -20.04 -34.70 -1.45
N HIS A 123 -19.84 -35.10 -0.19
CA HIS A 123 -20.38 -36.36 0.33
C HIS A 123 -20.48 -36.23 1.85
N ALA A 124 -21.68 -35.90 2.32
CA ALA A 124 -22.15 -36.34 3.62
C ALA A 124 -23.57 -36.84 3.38
N GLU A 125 -23.66 -38.14 3.11
CA GLU A 125 -24.90 -38.89 3.05
C GLU A 125 -25.64 -38.75 4.37
N ALA A 126 -26.93 -38.42 4.30
CA ALA A 126 -27.84 -38.54 5.43
C ALA A 126 -28.05 -40.03 5.72
N ARG A 127 -27.76 -40.44 6.95
CA ARG A 127 -28.32 -41.64 7.59
C ARG A 127 -29.33 -41.18 8.62
#